data_AF-A0A5F1S652-F1
#
_entry.id   AF-A0A5F1S652-F1
#
_cell.length_a   1.000
_cell.length_b   1.000
_cell.length_c   1.000
_cell.angle_alpha   90.00
_cell.angle_beta   90.00
_cell.angle_gamma   90.00
#
_symmetry.space_group_name_H-M   'P 1'
#
loop_
_entity.id
_entity.type
_entity.pdbx_description
1 polymer ?
#
loop_
_entity_poly.entity_id
_entity_poly.type
_entity_poly.pdbx_seq_one_letter_code
_entity_poly.pdbx_strand_id
1 'polypeptide(L)'
;MNRRQFLQATTAVLVLCAGQAYADPLADAKAVVDKYATPVTKWDGPTTGPKAQAGKTIVVLAGDLKNGGILGVSNGVEEAAKAIGWEVKVLDGAGSIGGRTAAFGQAIALQPAGIIIDGFDAVEQAPALEQAKAAKIPLVAWHAGPTIGPDDKNGLFANVSTDAMEVSKAAADWAFVDAKGKPGVIIFTDSTYAIAIAKADRMKQEIERLGGKVLEYVDTPIAETSQRMPQLTTSLLQKYGDSWTHSLAINDLYFDFMGPSLASAGKAGTDAPINVAAGDGSQSAYERIRAGQFQKVTVAEPLNLQGWQLVDELNRAFAGEKWSGYLSPLHVVTADNIQSDGGPKNTFDPDNGYRDEYKKIWGK
;
A
#
# COMPACT_ATOMS: atom_id res chain seq x y z
N MET A 1 -12.80 77.43 46.77
CA MET A 1 -12.74 76.01 47.18
C MET A 1 -13.82 75.25 46.41
N ASN A 2 -13.54 74.00 46.00
CA ASN A 2 -14.46 73.00 45.40
C ASN A 2 -14.29 72.67 43.89
N ARG A 3 -13.21 71.90 43.66
CA ARG A 3 -13.13 70.58 43.01
C ARG A 3 -14.10 70.26 41.85
N ARG A 4 -13.48 70.14 40.67
CA ARG A 4 -13.86 69.30 39.52
C ARG A 4 -14.03 67.83 39.95
N GLN A 5 -15.06 67.16 39.44
CA GLN A 5 -15.10 65.70 39.32
C GLN A 5 -15.61 65.30 37.94
N PHE A 6 -14.73 64.61 37.22
CA PHE A 6 -14.96 63.88 35.99
C PHE A 6 -15.89 62.69 36.27
N LEU A 7 -16.94 62.48 35.47
CA LEU A 7 -17.57 61.17 35.32
C LEU A 7 -17.00 60.51 34.07
N GLN A 8 -16.28 59.40 34.27
CA GLN A 8 -15.74 58.54 33.24
C GLN A 8 -16.86 57.68 32.63
N ALA A 9 -16.96 57.68 31.31
CA ALA A 9 -17.78 56.72 30.57
C ALA A 9 -17.13 55.34 30.64
N THR A 10 -17.86 54.34 31.13
CA THR A 10 -17.42 52.95 31.19
C THR A 10 -17.81 52.25 29.88
N THR A 11 -16.86 52.07 28.98
CA THR A 11 -17.04 51.26 27.78
C THR A 11 -16.84 49.79 28.16
N ALA A 12 -17.93 49.02 28.19
CA ALA A 12 -17.86 47.56 28.38
C ALA A 12 -17.32 46.91 27.08
N VAL A 13 -16.10 46.38 27.14
CA VAL A 13 -15.54 45.53 26.08
C VAL A 13 -16.08 44.12 26.27
N LEU A 14 -17.03 43.73 25.41
CA LEU A 14 -17.44 42.33 25.22
C LEU A 14 -16.28 41.60 24.51
N VAL A 15 -15.47 40.88 25.28
CA VAL A 15 -14.52 39.91 24.73
C VAL A 15 -15.33 38.72 24.22
N LEU A 16 -15.53 38.65 22.90
CA LEU A 16 -15.93 37.41 22.25
C LEU A 16 -14.78 36.41 22.41
N CYS A 17 -14.91 35.50 23.36
CA CYS A 17 -14.15 34.26 23.37
C CYS A 17 -14.62 33.43 22.17
N ALA A 18 -14.08 33.70 20.99
CA ALA A 18 -14.06 32.71 19.92
C ALA A 18 -13.24 31.54 20.44
N GLY A 19 -13.92 30.50 20.95
CA GLY A 19 -13.27 29.26 21.29
C GLY A 19 -12.49 28.78 20.07
N GLN A 20 -11.18 28.64 20.20
CA GLN A 20 -10.42 27.81 19.27
C GLN A 20 -11.11 26.45 19.27
N ALA A 21 -11.74 26.07 18.16
CA ALA A 21 -12.19 24.71 17.97
C ALA A 21 -10.94 23.83 18.04
N TYR A 22 -10.69 23.21 19.19
CA TYR A 22 -9.69 22.16 19.30
C TYR A 22 -10.10 21.07 18.33
N ALA A 23 -9.21 20.69 17.40
CA ALA A 23 -9.43 19.57 16.51
C ALA A 23 -9.78 18.33 17.37
N ASP A 24 -10.85 17.62 17.02
CA ASP A 24 -11.22 16.33 17.62
C ASP A 24 -10.45 15.24 16.86
N PRO A 25 -9.32 14.74 17.39
CA PRO A 25 -8.46 13.83 16.62
C PRO A 25 -9.18 12.52 16.29
N LEU A 26 -10.18 12.12 17.08
CA LEU A 26 -10.96 10.92 16.84
C LEU A 26 -11.94 11.13 15.69
N ALA A 27 -12.61 12.28 15.64
CA ALA A 27 -13.50 12.62 14.52
C ALA A 27 -12.71 12.78 13.21
N ASP A 28 -11.55 13.42 13.25
CA ASP A 28 -10.68 13.59 12.08
C ASP A 28 -10.16 12.25 11.55
N ALA A 29 -9.66 11.38 12.44
CA ALA A 29 -9.23 10.02 12.08
C ALA A 29 -10.38 9.19 11.50
N LYS A 30 -11.57 9.28 12.11
CA LYS A 30 -12.77 8.61 11.60
C LYS A 30 -13.15 9.10 10.20
N ALA A 31 -13.07 10.40 9.92
CA ALA A 31 -13.38 10.95 8.61
C ALA A 31 -12.45 10.42 7.52
N VAL A 32 -11.16 10.20 7.83
CA VAL A 32 -10.20 9.59 6.91
C VAL A 32 -10.55 8.13 6.62
N VAL A 33 -10.86 7.35 7.66
CA VAL A 33 -11.29 5.96 7.52
C VAL A 33 -12.57 5.86 6.67
N ASP A 34 -13.59 6.66 6.98
CA ASP A 34 -14.88 6.62 6.29
C ASP A 34 -14.73 7.03 4.81
N LYS A 35 -13.86 8.03 4.52
CA LYS A 35 -13.52 8.44 3.14
C LYS A 35 -12.99 7.25 2.32
N TYR A 36 -12.02 6.51 2.87
CA TYR A 36 -11.36 5.43 2.15
C TYR A 36 -12.10 4.08 2.25
N ALA A 37 -13.14 3.96 3.08
CA ALA A 37 -14.03 2.80 3.09
C ALA A 37 -15.20 2.92 2.10
N THR A 38 -15.34 4.07 1.42
CA THR A 38 -16.43 4.33 0.48
C THR A 38 -16.18 3.62 -0.85
N PRO A 39 -17.17 2.89 -1.42
CA PRO A 39 -16.98 2.14 -2.67
C PRO A 39 -16.48 2.98 -3.85
N VAL A 40 -15.45 2.47 -4.53
CA VAL A 40 -14.88 3.07 -5.74
C VAL A 40 -15.62 2.54 -6.98
N THR A 41 -16.61 3.30 -7.46
CA THR A 41 -17.53 2.87 -8.53
C THR A 41 -17.40 3.67 -9.82
N LYS A 42 -16.56 4.70 -9.86
CA LYS A 42 -16.38 5.57 -11.01
C LYS A 42 -14.92 5.60 -11.46
N TRP A 43 -14.68 5.35 -12.73
CA TRP A 43 -13.35 5.51 -13.32
C TRP A 43 -12.92 6.98 -13.27
N ASP A 44 -11.75 7.21 -12.71
CA ASP A 44 -11.10 8.52 -12.57
C ASP A 44 -9.72 8.57 -13.25
N GLY A 45 -9.32 7.47 -13.91
CA GLY A 45 -8.06 7.38 -14.63
C GLY A 45 -8.13 7.86 -16.08
N PRO A 46 -7.12 7.49 -16.89
CA PRO A 46 -7.01 7.94 -18.27
C PRO A 46 -8.21 7.51 -19.11
N THR A 47 -8.66 8.42 -19.98
CA THR A 47 -9.68 8.13 -21.02
C THR A 47 -9.11 8.24 -22.44
N THR A 48 -7.83 8.60 -22.53
CA THR A 48 -7.07 8.73 -23.77
C THR A 48 -5.69 8.11 -23.59
N GLY A 49 -5.08 7.71 -24.69
CA GLY A 49 -3.78 7.06 -24.71
C GLY A 49 -3.51 6.43 -26.08
N PRO A 50 -2.34 5.82 -26.28
CA PRO A 50 -1.99 5.22 -27.54
C PRO A 50 -2.80 3.93 -27.80
N LYS A 51 -3.01 3.65 -29.08
CA LYS A 51 -3.50 2.33 -29.51
C LYS A 51 -2.50 1.23 -29.12
N ALA A 52 -3.00 0.00 -28.98
CA ALA A 52 -2.18 -1.16 -28.65
C ALA A 52 -0.99 -1.28 -29.61
N GLN A 53 0.24 -1.26 -29.07
CA GLN A 53 1.42 -1.63 -29.83
C GLN A 53 1.39 -3.14 -30.09
N ALA A 54 1.47 -3.60 -31.33
CA ALA A 54 1.21 -5.01 -31.64
C ALA A 54 2.36 -5.96 -31.23
N GLY A 55 2.00 -7.19 -30.86
CA GLY A 55 2.90 -8.36 -30.82
C GLY A 55 4.10 -8.23 -29.89
N LYS A 56 3.92 -7.66 -28.70
CA LYS A 56 4.99 -7.51 -27.72
C LYS A 56 5.07 -8.74 -26.81
N THR A 57 6.29 -9.12 -26.46
CA THR A 57 6.57 -10.03 -25.34
C THR A 57 7.19 -9.20 -24.22
N ILE A 58 6.57 -9.20 -23.05
CA ILE A 58 7.06 -8.50 -21.86
C ILE A 58 7.52 -9.49 -20.79
N VAL A 59 8.38 -9.05 -19.88
CA VAL A 59 8.80 -9.85 -18.73
C VAL A 59 8.40 -9.13 -17.44
N VAL A 60 7.75 -9.84 -16.52
CA VAL A 60 7.54 -9.41 -15.14
C VAL A 60 8.65 -10.01 -14.29
N LEU A 61 9.35 -9.16 -13.56
CA LEU A 61 10.30 -9.51 -12.53
C LEU A 61 9.60 -9.39 -11.19
N ALA A 62 9.08 -10.50 -10.66
CA ALA A 62 8.42 -10.53 -9.36
C ALA A 62 9.46 -10.60 -8.24
N GLY A 63 9.32 -9.76 -7.20
CA GLY A 63 10.24 -9.75 -6.06
C GLY A 63 10.17 -11.03 -5.23
N ASP A 64 8.95 -11.48 -4.92
CA ASP A 64 8.63 -12.73 -4.23
C ASP A 64 7.18 -13.13 -4.51
N LEU A 65 6.94 -14.19 -5.28
CA LEU A 65 5.58 -14.65 -5.58
C LEU A 65 4.85 -15.28 -4.38
N LYS A 66 5.51 -15.48 -3.23
CA LYS A 66 4.82 -15.82 -1.96
C LYS A 66 4.08 -14.62 -1.38
N ASN A 67 4.44 -13.39 -1.78
CA ASN A 67 3.71 -12.19 -1.38
C ASN A 67 2.44 -12.04 -2.23
N GLY A 68 1.28 -12.05 -1.58
CA GLY A 68 -0.02 -11.95 -2.26
C GLY A 68 -0.24 -10.64 -3.02
N GLY A 69 0.43 -9.54 -2.64
CA GLY A 69 0.41 -8.28 -3.37
C GLY A 69 1.07 -8.39 -4.74
N ILE A 70 2.33 -8.82 -4.75
CA ILE A 70 3.15 -9.08 -5.96
C ILE A 70 2.42 -10.08 -6.86
N LEU A 71 1.92 -11.19 -6.30
CA LEU A 71 1.15 -12.17 -7.06
C LEU A 71 -0.10 -11.54 -7.70
N GLY A 72 -0.83 -10.69 -6.97
CA GLY A 72 -2.02 -10.01 -7.46
C GLY A 72 -1.73 -9.07 -8.64
N VAL A 73 -0.66 -8.28 -8.56
CA VAL A 73 -0.23 -7.39 -9.64
C VAL A 73 0.24 -8.18 -10.86
N SER A 74 1.07 -9.21 -10.66
CA SER A 74 1.50 -10.13 -11.72
C SER A 74 0.30 -10.75 -12.46
N ASN A 75 -0.73 -11.22 -11.75
CA ASN A 75 -1.97 -11.74 -12.36
C ASN A 75 -2.71 -10.66 -13.16
N GLY A 76 -2.77 -9.43 -12.66
CA GLY A 76 -3.38 -8.31 -13.37
C GLY A 76 -2.64 -7.94 -14.66
N VAL A 77 -1.30 -8.01 -14.65
CA VAL A 77 -0.47 -7.83 -15.85
C VAL A 77 -0.79 -8.91 -16.88
N GLU A 78 -0.88 -10.18 -16.47
CA GLU A 78 -1.23 -11.28 -17.37
C GLU A 78 -2.62 -11.10 -17.99
N GLU A 79 -3.61 -10.66 -17.20
CA GLU A 79 -4.96 -10.36 -17.68
C GLU A 79 -4.94 -9.23 -18.72
N ALA A 80 -4.26 -8.13 -18.41
CA ALA A 80 -4.15 -6.96 -19.28
C ALA A 80 -3.38 -7.26 -20.56
N ALA A 81 -2.28 -8.01 -20.46
CA ALA A 81 -1.48 -8.45 -21.61
C ALA A 81 -2.31 -9.31 -22.56
N LYS A 82 -3.13 -10.23 -22.04
CA LYS A 82 -4.08 -11.00 -22.86
C LYS A 82 -5.08 -10.08 -23.58
N ALA A 83 -5.60 -9.06 -22.91
CA ALA A 83 -6.56 -8.11 -23.49
C ALA A 83 -5.93 -7.23 -24.59
N ILE A 84 -4.71 -6.74 -24.39
CA ILE A 84 -4.00 -5.90 -25.38
C ILE A 84 -3.40 -6.74 -26.53
N GLY A 85 -3.20 -8.04 -26.32
CA GLY A 85 -2.68 -9.00 -27.30
C GLY A 85 -1.16 -9.17 -27.25
N TRP A 86 -0.59 -9.21 -26.04
CA TRP A 86 0.83 -9.42 -25.74
C TRP A 86 1.06 -10.77 -25.06
N GLU A 87 2.32 -11.19 -25.03
CA GLU A 87 2.79 -12.34 -24.26
C GLU A 87 3.53 -11.88 -23.00
N VAL A 88 3.39 -12.64 -21.91
CA VAL A 88 4.04 -12.36 -20.63
C VAL A 88 4.90 -13.55 -20.21
N LYS A 89 6.07 -13.26 -19.65
CA LYS A 89 6.85 -14.22 -18.87
C LYS A 89 7.07 -13.65 -17.47
N VAL A 90 6.67 -14.39 -16.45
CA VAL A 90 6.92 -14.02 -15.05
C VAL A 90 8.16 -14.75 -14.54
N LEU A 91 9.11 -14.01 -13.98
CA LEU A 91 10.32 -14.54 -13.35
C LEU A 91 10.32 -14.16 -11.88
N ASP A 92 10.42 -15.17 -11.01
CA ASP A 92 10.39 -14.98 -9.56
C ASP A 92 11.78 -14.77 -8.98
N GLY A 93 11.96 -13.66 -8.24
CA GLY A 93 13.15 -13.34 -7.47
C GLY A 93 13.23 -14.08 -6.13
N ALA A 94 12.19 -14.82 -5.75
CA ALA A 94 12.12 -15.71 -4.60
C ALA A 94 12.46 -15.03 -3.25
N GLY A 95 12.20 -13.72 -3.13
CA GLY A 95 12.38 -12.95 -1.90
C GLY A 95 13.83 -12.67 -1.53
N SER A 96 14.77 -12.75 -2.48
CA SER A 96 16.20 -12.48 -2.22
C SER A 96 16.83 -11.57 -3.27
N ILE A 97 17.81 -10.77 -2.84
CA ILE A 97 18.59 -9.90 -3.75
C ILE A 97 19.21 -10.71 -4.89
N GLY A 98 19.86 -11.83 -4.55
CA GLY A 98 20.50 -12.70 -5.54
C GLY A 98 19.52 -13.34 -6.52
N GLY A 99 18.34 -13.76 -6.04
CA GLY A 99 17.27 -14.28 -6.90
C GLY A 99 16.73 -13.21 -7.86
N ARG A 100 16.50 -11.99 -7.38
CA ARG A 100 16.11 -10.85 -8.21
C ARG A 100 17.15 -10.51 -9.27
N THR A 101 18.44 -10.47 -8.90
CA THR A 101 19.53 -10.26 -9.86
C THR A 101 19.57 -11.35 -10.93
N ALA A 102 19.37 -12.62 -10.55
CA ALA A 102 19.32 -13.74 -11.49
C ALA A 102 18.11 -13.64 -12.44
N ALA A 103 16.92 -13.33 -11.91
CA ALA A 103 15.70 -13.11 -12.68
C ALA A 103 15.87 -11.95 -13.68
N PHE A 104 16.47 -10.84 -13.25
CA PHE A 104 16.76 -9.70 -14.12
C PHE A 104 17.71 -10.09 -15.26
N GLY A 105 18.80 -10.79 -14.94
CA GLY A 105 19.73 -11.28 -15.96
C GLY A 105 19.07 -12.18 -17.00
N GLN A 106 18.17 -13.06 -16.56
CA GLN A 106 17.34 -13.88 -17.45
C GLN A 106 16.39 -13.03 -18.30
N ALA A 107 15.74 -12.02 -17.71
CA ALA A 107 14.87 -11.10 -18.44
C ALA A 107 15.60 -10.39 -19.58
N ILE A 108 16.79 -9.84 -19.33
CA ILE A 108 17.58 -9.19 -20.38
C ILE A 108 17.95 -10.19 -21.49
N ALA A 109 18.32 -11.42 -21.13
CA ALA A 109 18.67 -12.46 -22.10
C ALA A 109 17.49 -12.89 -23.00
N LEU A 110 16.26 -12.74 -22.51
CA LEU A 110 15.05 -12.98 -23.30
C LEU A 110 14.77 -11.89 -24.36
N GLN A 111 15.50 -10.78 -24.31
CA GLN A 111 15.33 -9.61 -25.19
C GLN A 111 13.86 -9.16 -25.32
N PRO A 112 13.14 -8.95 -24.21
CA PRO A 112 11.73 -8.58 -24.25
C PRO A 112 11.56 -7.17 -24.82
N ALA A 113 10.33 -6.88 -25.25
CA ALA A 113 9.96 -5.54 -25.66
C ALA A 113 10.01 -4.56 -24.49
N GLY A 114 9.71 -5.00 -23.27
CA GLY A 114 9.72 -4.22 -22.04
C GLY A 114 9.77 -5.11 -20.80
N ILE A 115 10.17 -4.53 -19.68
CA ILE A 115 10.27 -5.22 -18.39
C ILE A 115 9.42 -4.48 -17.35
N ILE A 116 8.72 -5.25 -16.51
CA ILE A 116 7.98 -4.78 -15.34
C ILE A 116 8.76 -5.24 -14.10
N ILE A 117 9.16 -4.31 -13.25
CA ILE A 117 9.68 -4.61 -11.90
C ILE A 117 8.49 -4.66 -10.95
N ASP A 118 8.28 -5.76 -10.24
CA ASP A 118 7.11 -5.98 -9.41
C ASP A 118 7.52 -6.28 -7.95
N GLY A 119 7.53 -5.22 -7.13
CA GLY A 119 7.64 -5.33 -5.66
C GLY A 119 9.05 -5.46 -5.09
N PHE A 120 10.05 -4.80 -5.68
CA PHE A 120 11.39 -4.68 -5.08
C PHE A 120 12.10 -3.39 -5.46
N ASP A 121 13.02 -2.92 -4.60
CA ASP A 121 13.74 -1.65 -4.79
C ASP A 121 14.61 -1.67 -6.06
N ALA A 122 14.37 -0.72 -6.95
CA ALA A 122 15.14 -0.55 -8.18
C ALA A 122 16.63 -0.26 -7.90
N VAL A 123 16.94 0.52 -6.85
CA VAL A 123 18.31 0.95 -6.54
C VAL A 123 19.21 -0.24 -6.24
N GLU A 124 18.67 -1.30 -5.65
CA GLU A 124 19.38 -2.56 -5.39
C GLU A 124 19.92 -3.20 -6.68
N GLN A 125 19.24 -3.00 -7.81
CA GLN A 125 19.55 -3.62 -9.09
C GLN A 125 20.17 -2.64 -10.10
N ALA A 126 20.79 -1.55 -9.62
CA ALA A 126 21.40 -0.50 -10.44
C ALA A 126 22.24 -1.01 -11.63
N PRO A 127 23.15 -2.00 -11.48
CA PRO A 127 23.89 -2.54 -12.62
C PRO A 127 23.00 -3.16 -13.71
N ALA A 128 21.92 -3.83 -13.33
CA ALA A 128 20.98 -4.45 -14.28
C ALA A 128 20.08 -3.41 -14.95
N LEU A 129 19.68 -2.35 -14.23
CA LEU A 129 18.97 -1.21 -14.80
C LEU A 129 19.78 -0.51 -15.90
N GLU A 130 21.09 -0.30 -15.66
CA GLU A 130 21.98 0.27 -16.68
C GLU A 130 22.10 -0.63 -17.92
N GLN A 131 22.10 -1.96 -17.74
CA GLN A 131 22.09 -2.90 -18.86
C GLN A 131 20.78 -2.83 -19.66
N ALA A 132 19.62 -2.78 -19.00
CA ALA A 132 18.33 -2.62 -19.65
C ALA A 132 18.25 -1.29 -20.44
N LYS A 133 18.74 -0.20 -19.84
CA LYS A 133 18.84 1.11 -20.48
C LYS A 133 19.75 1.09 -21.70
N ALA A 134 20.93 0.46 -21.60
CA ALA A 134 21.84 0.29 -22.73
C ALA A 134 21.22 -0.55 -23.86
N ALA A 135 20.42 -1.57 -23.51
CA ALA A 135 19.64 -2.37 -24.44
C ALA A 135 18.37 -1.67 -24.97
N LYS A 136 18.07 -0.46 -24.48
CA LYS A 136 16.87 0.32 -24.82
C LYS A 136 15.56 -0.42 -24.52
N ILE A 137 15.55 -1.23 -23.47
CA ILE A 137 14.35 -1.93 -22.97
C ILE A 137 13.63 -0.99 -22.00
N PRO A 138 12.41 -0.53 -22.29
CA PRO A 138 11.63 0.27 -21.35
C PRO A 138 11.31 -0.50 -20.08
N LEU A 139 11.41 0.20 -18.95
CA LEU A 139 11.11 -0.32 -17.62
C LEU A 139 9.92 0.44 -17.03
N VAL A 140 8.91 -0.29 -16.56
CA VAL A 140 7.92 0.24 -15.61
C VAL A 140 8.01 -0.58 -14.33
N ALA A 141 7.45 -0.06 -13.25
CA ALA A 141 7.57 -0.67 -11.96
C ALA A 141 6.30 -0.56 -11.13
N TRP A 142 6.10 -1.50 -10.22
CA TRP A 142 5.20 -1.40 -9.08
C TRP A 142 6.00 -1.51 -7.80
N HIS A 143 5.85 -0.52 -6.90
CA HIS A 143 6.59 -0.43 -5.64
C HIS A 143 8.11 -0.62 -5.76
N ALA A 144 8.74 -0.06 -6.80
CA ALA A 144 10.20 -0.14 -6.93
C ALA A 144 10.97 0.97 -6.20
N GLY A 145 10.25 1.82 -5.47
CA GLY A 145 10.81 2.92 -4.69
C GLY A 145 9.70 3.83 -4.16
N PRO A 146 10.06 4.88 -3.39
CA PRO A 146 9.09 5.78 -2.77
C PRO A 146 8.52 6.84 -3.72
N THR A 147 9.15 7.09 -4.86
CA THR A 147 8.70 8.10 -5.83
C THR A 147 7.71 7.48 -6.80
N ILE A 148 6.49 8.04 -6.88
CA ILE A 148 5.47 7.63 -7.84
C ILE A 148 5.70 8.36 -9.17
N GLY A 149 5.53 7.64 -10.29
CA GLY A 149 5.76 8.17 -11.63
C GLY A 149 7.19 7.97 -12.15
N PRO A 150 7.65 8.79 -13.11
CA PRO A 150 8.93 8.60 -13.77
C PRO A 150 10.12 8.74 -12.82
N ASP A 151 11.13 7.91 -13.02
CA ASP A 151 12.43 7.99 -12.35
C ASP A 151 13.55 7.88 -13.39
N ASP A 152 13.90 9.02 -13.96
CA ASP A 152 14.95 9.14 -14.98
C ASP A 152 16.32 8.66 -14.47
N LYS A 153 16.57 8.77 -13.16
CA LYS A 153 17.84 8.37 -12.54
C LYS A 153 18.01 6.86 -12.63
N ASN A 154 16.94 6.10 -12.35
CA ASN A 154 16.94 4.64 -12.41
C ASN A 154 16.43 4.09 -13.76
N GLY A 155 16.09 4.96 -14.71
CA GLY A 155 15.61 4.57 -16.03
C GLY A 155 14.20 3.99 -16.03
N LEU A 156 13.39 4.27 -15.00
CA LEU A 156 12.00 3.84 -14.92
C LEU A 156 11.11 4.85 -15.63
N PHE A 157 10.32 4.38 -16.60
CA PHE A 157 9.31 5.18 -17.29
C PHE A 157 8.18 5.60 -16.34
N ALA A 158 7.72 4.68 -15.49
CA ALA A 158 6.74 4.95 -14.45
C ALA A 158 6.86 3.92 -13.33
N ASN A 159 6.85 4.40 -12.07
CA ASN A 159 6.61 3.59 -10.87
C ASN A 159 5.15 3.79 -10.43
N VAL A 160 4.35 2.74 -10.57
CA VAL A 160 2.93 2.66 -10.21
C VAL A 160 2.81 2.29 -8.73
N SER A 161 1.89 2.95 -8.04
CA SER A 161 1.59 2.74 -6.63
C SER A 161 0.27 3.41 -6.29
N THR A 162 -0.29 3.13 -5.12
CA THR A 162 -1.18 4.08 -4.41
C THR A 162 -0.35 5.10 -3.63
N ASP A 163 -0.98 6.12 -3.04
CA ASP A 163 -0.25 7.01 -2.13
C ASP A 163 0.08 6.27 -0.81
N ALA A 164 1.32 5.78 -0.71
CA ALA A 164 1.80 5.04 0.45
C ALA A 164 1.69 5.83 1.78
N MET A 165 1.73 7.16 1.73
CA MET A 165 1.60 7.99 2.94
C MET A 165 0.15 8.07 3.40
N GLU A 166 -0.80 8.17 2.47
CA GLU A 166 -2.23 8.10 2.78
C GLU A 166 -2.64 6.68 3.23
N VAL A 167 -2.10 5.63 2.62
CA VAL A 167 -2.28 4.23 3.06
C VAL A 167 -1.83 4.07 4.51
N SER A 168 -0.63 4.56 4.84
CA SER A 168 -0.05 4.49 6.17
C SER A 168 -0.85 5.31 7.19
N LYS A 169 -1.33 6.49 6.79
CA LYS A 169 -2.20 7.33 7.61
C LYS A 169 -3.52 6.62 7.90
N ALA A 170 -4.20 6.07 6.89
CA ALA A 170 -5.47 5.39 7.06
C ALA A 170 -5.38 4.18 8.00
N ALA A 171 -4.30 3.40 7.91
CA ALA A 171 -4.04 2.29 8.83
C ALA A 171 -3.88 2.77 10.29
N ALA A 172 -3.09 3.82 10.50
CA ALA A 172 -2.87 4.40 11.83
C ALA A 172 -4.15 5.03 12.41
N ASP A 173 -4.89 5.79 11.60
CA ASP A 173 -6.17 6.40 11.95
C ASP A 173 -7.19 5.33 12.36
N TRP A 174 -7.27 4.22 11.61
CA TRP A 174 -8.16 3.12 11.94
C TRP A 174 -7.83 2.50 13.30
N ALA A 175 -6.56 2.19 13.56
CA ALA A 175 -6.14 1.64 14.85
C ALA A 175 -6.40 2.61 16.01
N PHE A 176 -6.23 3.91 15.78
CA PHE A 176 -6.55 4.94 16.76
C PHE A 176 -8.05 4.99 17.07
N VAL A 177 -8.90 4.91 16.04
CA VAL A 177 -10.37 4.89 16.18
C VAL A 177 -10.85 3.63 16.92
N ASP A 178 -10.40 2.44 16.54
CA ASP A 178 -10.77 1.17 17.18
C ASP A 178 -10.36 1.17 18.67
N ALA A 179 -9.16 1.68 18.97
CA ALA A 179 -8.66 1.83 20.34
C ALA A 179 -9.28 3.00 21.14
N LYS A 180 -10.29 3.70 20.61
CA LYS A 180 -10.95 4.85 21.25
C LYS A 180 -9.94 5.92 21.69
N GLY A 181 -8.95 6.16 20.84
CA GLY A 181 -7.93 7.18 20.97
C GLY A 181 -6.73 6.84 21.85
N LYS A 182 -6.57 5.58 22.29
CA LYS A 182 -5.44 5.18 23.16
C LYS A 182 -4.79 3.87 22.73
N PRO A 183 -4.38 3.71 21.46
CA PRO A 183 -3.74 2.48 21.03
C PRO A 183 -2.33 2.36 21.64
N GLY A 184 -2.00 1.16 22.10
CA GLY A 184 -0.62 0.69 22.26
C GLY A 184 -0.25 -0.16 21.05
N VAL A 185 0.67 0.34 20.22
CA VAL A 185 0.95 -0.17 18.87
C VAL A 185 2.35 -0.77 18.79
N ILE A 186 2.47 -1.93 18.16
CA ILE A 186 3.75 -2.42 17.61
C ILE A 186 3.73 -2.23 16.09
N ILE A 187 4.81 -1.68 15.53
CA ILE A 187 4.93 -1.43 14.10
C ILE A 187 5.95 -2.41 13.50
N PHE A 188 5.56 -3.17 12.47
CA PHE A 188 6.45 -4.07 11.73
C PHE A 188 6.86 -3.46 10.39
N THR A 189 8.16 -3.50 10.10
CA THR A 189 8.76 -2.99 8.86
C THR A 189 9.92 -3.86 8.39
N ASP A 190 10.48 -3.50 7.24
CA ASP A 190 11.69 -4.08 6.65
C ASP A 190 12.61 -2.95 6.17
N SER A 191 13.75 -2.77 6.84
CA SER A 191 14.72 -1.72 6.52
C SER A 191 15.46 -1.91 5.20
N THR A 192 15.30 -3.06 4.53
CA THR A 192 15.89 -3.28 3.21
C THR A 192 15.20 -2.47 2.10
N TYR A 193 13.97 -2.00 2.32
CA TYR A 193 13.20 -1.24 1.33
C TYR A 193 12.92 0.19 1.80
N ALA A 194 13.27 1.21 0.99
CA ALA A 194 13.04 2.60 1.37
C ALA A 194 11.56 2.94 1.58
N ILE A 195 10.67 2.39 0.76
CA ILE A 195 9.21 2.58 0.88
C ILE A 195 8.66 1.98 2.19
N ALA A 196 9.22 0.85 2.65
CA ALA A 196 8.82 0.21 3.90
C ALA A 196 9.12 1.11 5.12
N ILE A 197 10.32 1.67 5.17
CA ILE A 197 10.69 2.64 6.21
C ILE A 197 9.78 3.87 6.16
N ALA A 198 9.53 4.44 4.97
CA ALA A 198 8.65 5.59 4.83
C ALA A 198 7.23 5.31 5.35
N LYS A 199 6.65 4.14 5.05
CA LYS A 199 5.32 3.73 5.54
C LYS A 199 5.32 3.56 7.06
N ALA A 200 6.31 2.85 7.60
CA ALA A 200 6.41 2.60 9.04
C ALA A 200 6.63 3.89 9.85
N ASP A 201 7.46 4.80 9.33
CA ASP A 201 7.69 6.12 9.94
C ASP A 201 6.43 6.98 9.89
N ARG A 202 5.69 6.96 8.78
CA ARG A 202 4.41 7.66 8.65
C ARG A 202 3.37 7.14 9.64
N MET A 203 3.25 5.81 9.79
CA MET A 203 2.36 5.18 10.77
C MET A 203 2.74 5.59 12.20
N LYS A 204 4.04 5.54 12.55
CA LYS A 204 4.54 5.97 13.85
C LYS A 204 4.18 7.41 14.14
N GLN A 205 4.51 8.31 13.21
CA GLN A 205 4.24 9.74 13.35
C GLN A 205 2.75 10.02 13.53
N GLU A 206 1.87 9.34 12.77
CA GLU A 206 0.43 9.56 12.90
C GLU A 206 -0.12 9.09 14.25
N ILE A 207 0.28 7.89 14.71
CA ILE A 207 -0.12 7.39 16.03
C ILE A 207 0.33 8.34 17.14
N GLU A 208 1.58 8.79 17.13
CA GLU A 208 2.13 9.72 18.13
C GLU A 208 1.44 11.09 18.06
N ARG A 209 1.17 11.60 16.85
CA ARG A 209 0.47 12.88 16.63
C ARG A 209 -0.96 12.87 17.18
N LEU A 210 -1.66 11.74 17.05
CA LEU A 210 -3.02 11.55 17.57
C LEU A 210 -3.05 11.32 19.10
N GLY A 211 -1.89 11.10 19.74
CA GLY A 211 -1.76 10.84 21.17
C GLY A 211 -1.78 9.36 21.56
N GLY A 212 -1.67 8.45 20.59
CA GLY A 212 -1.43 7.03 20.82
C GLY A 212 0.02 6.74 21.20
N LYS A 213 0.30 5.48 21.56
CA LYS A 213 1.63 5.04 22.00
C LYS A 213 2.20 3.98 21.07
N VAL A 214 3.37 4.25 20.50
CA VAL A 214 4.17 3.21 19.85
C VAL A 214 5.04 2.51 20.90
N LEU A 215 4.81 1.21 21.09
CA LEU A 215 5.48 0.37 22.08
C LEU A 215 6.81 -0.16 21.56
N GLU A 216 6.84 -0.56 20.30
CA GLU A 216 8.03 -1.04 19.62
C GLU A 216 7.92 -0.82 18.11
N TYR A 217 9.07 -0.56 17.50
CA TYR A 217 9.27 -0.51 16.06
C TYR A 217 10.18 -1.70 15.71
N VAL A 218 9.61 -2.70 15.06
CA VAL A 218 10.23 -4.00 14.81
C VAL A 218 10.65 -4.08 13.35
N ASP A 219 11.95 -4.08 13.11
CA ASP A 219 12.55 -4.36 11.81
C ASP A 219 12.73 -5.87 11.64
N THR A 220 11.96 -6.48 10.72
CA THR A 220 12.05 -7.90 10.40
C THR A 220 11.80 -8.12 8.90
N PRO A 221 12.72 -8.83 8.19
CA PRO A 221 12.59 -9.02 6.75
C PRO A 221 11.26 -9.65 6.34
N ILE A 222 10.56 -9.02 5.40
CA ILE A 222 9.23 -9.46 4.97
C ILE A 222 9.27 -10.87 4.35
N ALA A 223 10.36 -11.19 3.65
CA ALA A 223 10.59 -12.49 3.03
C ALA A 223 10.82 -13.63 4.05
N GLU A 224 11.13 -13.30 5.31
CA GLU A 224 11.41 -14.25 6.39
C GLU A 224 10.29 -14.33 7.44
N THR A 225 9.13 -13.73 7.15
CA THR A 225 7.98 -13.67 8.07
C THR A 225 7.54 -15.06 8.53
N SER A 226 7.55 -16.06 7.65
CA SER A 226 7.20 -17.44 8.00
C SER A 226 8.12 -18.06 9.06
N GLN A 227 9.40 -17.69 9.09
CA GLN A 227 10.34 -18.19 10.10
C GLN A 227 10.37 -17.32 11.36
N ARG A 228 10.22 -16.00 11.23
CA ARG A 228 10.45 -15.05 12.33
C ARG A 228 9.20 -14.70 13.11
N MET A 229 8.05 -14.52 12.45
CA MET A 229 6.85 -14.00 13.10
C MET A 229 6.31 -14.89 14.23
N PRO A 230 6.37 -16.23 14.17
CA PRO A 230 5.90 -17.06 15.28
C PRO A 230 6.62 -16.75 16.61
N GLN A 231 7.95 -16.71 16.59
CA GLN A 231 8.76 -16.42 17.78
C GLN A 231 8.67 -14.96 18.20
N LEU A 232 8.69 -14.02 17.24
CA LEU A 232 8.52 -12.59 17.53
C LEU A 232 7.19 -12.34 18.24
N THR A 233 6.09 -12.94 17.75
CA THR A 233 4.76 -12.80 18.37
C THR A 233 4.77 -13.25 19.83
N THR A 234 5.34 -14.42 20.12
CA THR A 234 5.45 -14.92 21.50
C THR A 234 6.27 -13.98 22.39
N SER A 235 7.42 -13.52 21.92
CA SER A 235 8.29 -12.62 22.69
C SER A 235 7.63 -11.26 22.95
N LEU A 236 6.94 -10.68 21.97
CA LEU A 236 6.25 -9.40 22.10
C LEU A 236 5.03 -9.50 23.03
N LEU A 237 4.27 -10.60 22.97
CA LEU A 237 3.20 -10.89 23.93
C LEU A 237 3.75 -10.98 25.36
N GLN A 238 4.87 -11.68 25.57
CA GLN A 238 5.49 -11.79 26.89
C GLN A 238 5.97 -10.43 27.43
N LYS A 239 6.50 -9.58 26.54
CA LYS A 239 7.07 -8.27 26.90
C LYS A 239 6.00 -7.22 27.20
N TYR A 240 4.95 -7.14 26.39
CA TYR A 240 3.98 -6.05 26.47
C TYR A 240 2.60 -6.46 27.01
N GLY A 241 2.25 -7.74 26.95
CA GLY A 241 0.95 -8.25 27.40
C GLY A 241 -0.21 -7.39 26.87
N ASP A 242 -1.11 -7.00 27.77
CA ASP A 242 -2.31 -6.21 27.44
C ASP A 242 -2.02 -4.77 27.00
N SER A 243 -0.77 -4.28 27.14
CA SER A 243 -0.40 -2.99 26.56
C SER A 243 -0.39 -3.06 25.03
N TRP A 244 -0.09 -4.23 24.44
CA TRP A 244 -0.10 -4.44 23.00
C TRP A 244 -1.53 -4.63 22.49
N THR A 245 -2.16 -3.51 22.16
CA THR A 245 -3.54 -3.48 21.67
C THR A 245 -3.63 -3.72 20.16
N HIS A 246 -2.66 -3.23 19.40
CA HIS A 246 -2.69 -3.21 17.95
C HIS A 246 -1.32 -3.51 17.35
N SER A 247 -1.32 -4.15 16.19
CA SER A 247 -0.16 -4.24 15.31
C SER A 247 -0.43 -3.46 14.04
N LEU A 248 0.50 -2.60 13.66
CA LEU A 248 0.55 -1.99 12.34
C LEU A 248 1.68 -2.64 11.55
N ALA A 249 1.44 -2.97 10.28
CA ALA A 249 2.48 -3.50 9.40
C ALA A 249 2.40 -2.86 8.02
N ILE A 250 3.56 -2.73 7.37
CA ILE A 250 3.69 -2.19 6.00
C ILE A 250 3.08 -3.08 4.92
N ASN A 251 2.68 -4.31 5.26
CA ASN A 251 2.14 -5.33 4.36
C ASN A 251 1.33 -6.36 5.15
N ASP A 252 0.37 -7.02 4.49
CA ASP A 252 -0.45 -8.08 5.08
C ASP A 252 0.36 -9.32 5.52
N LEU A 253 1.46 -9.62 4.81
CA LEU A 253 2.21 -10.88 4.96
C LEU A 253 2.78 -11.09 6.38
N TYR A 254 3.01 -10.02 7.13
CA TYR A 254 3.44 -10.12 8.53
C TYR A 254 2.41 -10.87 9.40
N PHE A 255 1.13 -10.79 9.05
CA PHE A 255 0.05 -11.36 9.85
C PHE A 255 -0.30 -12.80 9.49
N ASP A 256 0.18 -13.32 8.35
CA ASP A 256 -0.05 -14.69 7.88
C ASP A 256 0.43 -15.75 8.89
N PHE A 257 1.45 -15.44 9.69
CA PHE A 257 2.11 -16.39 10.60
C PHE A 257 1.99 -16.03 12.08
N MET A 258 1.18 -15.01 12.44
CA MET A 258 0.96 -14.63 13.85
C MET A 258 -0.09 -15.49 14.55
N GLY A 259 -1.14 -15.89 13.83
CA GLY A 259 -2.33 -16.53 14.38
C GLY A 259 -2.05 -17.74 15.29
N PRO A 260 -1.21 -18.72 14.89
CA PRO A 260 -0.91 -19.88 15.74
C PRO A 260 -0.27 -19.53 17.08
N SER A 261 0.63 -18.54 17.11
CA SER A 261 1.28 -18.08 18.35
C SER A 261 0.29 -17.37 19.27
N LEU A 262 -0.61 -16.54 18.72
CA LEU A 262 -1.67 -15.88 19.47
C LEU A 262 -2.66 -16.90 20.06
N ALA A 263 -3.11 -17.87 19.25
CA ALA A 263 -4.01 -18.93 19.69
C ALA A 263 -3.39 -19.81 20.78
N SER A 264 -2.09 -20.14 20.67
CA SER A 264 -1.37 -20.90 21.69
C SER A 264 -1.24 -20.15 23.02
N ALA A 265 -1.27 -18.81 22.98
CA ALA A 265 -1.33 -17.95 24.15
C ALA A 265 -2.77 -17.77 24.71
N GLY A 266 -3.75 -18.51 24.17
CA GLY A 266 -5.14 -18.48 24.62
C GLY A 266 -5.96 -17.30 24.09
N LYS A 267 -5.46 -16.56 23.08
CA LYS A 267 -6.19 -15.45 22.46
C LYS A 267 -7.19 -16.00 21.44
N ALA A 268 -8.42 -15.48 21.46
CA ALA A 268 -9.39 -15.69 20.39
C ALA A 268 -9.05 -14.80 19.18
N GLY A 269 -9.54 -15.15 17.99
CA GLY A 269 -9.24 -14.42 16.75
C GLY A 269 -9.58 -12.93 16.76
N THR A 270 -10.51 -12.50 17.63
CA THR A 270 -10.89 -11.09 17.78
C THR A 270 -10.24 -10.39 18.96
N ASP A 271 -9.37 -11.06 19.72
CA ASP A 271 -8.69 -10.49 20.87
C ASP A 271 -7.46 -9.68 20.45
N ALA A 272 -7.05 -8.75 21.32
CA ALA A 272 -5.81 -8.01 21.14
C ALA A 272 -4.56 -8.92 21.21
N PRO A 273 -3.54 -8.68 20.36
CA PRO A 273 -3.41 -7.52 19.46
C PRO A 273 -4.27 -7.63 18.19
N ILE A 274 -4.93 -6.53 17.84
CA ILE A 274 -5.67 -6.39 16.58
C ILE A 274 -4.68 -6.00 15.48
N ASN A 275 -4.55 -6.83 14.44
CA ASN A 275 -3.66 -6.53 13.33
C ASN A 275 -4.37 -5.68 12.25
N VAL A 276 -3.67 -4.64 11.80
CA VAL A 276 -4.10 -3.65 10.80
C VAL A 276 -2.95 -3.47 9.81
N ALA A 277 -3.18 -3.83 8.55
CA ALA A 277 -2.16 -3.71 7.53
C ALA A 277 -2.33 -2.39 6.78
N ALA A 278 -1.25 -1.61 6.69
CA ALA A 278 -1.05 -0.66 5.61
C ALA A 278 -0.63 -1.44 4.34
N GLY A 279 -1.40 -2.48 3.97
CA GLY A 279 -0.96 -3.56 3.11
C GLY A 279 -1.89 -3.82 1.94
N ASP A 280 -1.28 -4.32 0.88
CA ASP A 280 -1.74 -4.48 -0.50
C ASP A 280 -3.17 -5.04 -0.68
N GLY A 281 -3.74 -5.76 0.29
CA GLY A 281 -5.04 -6.40 0.20
C GLY A 281 -4.94 -7.83 -0.30
N SER A 282 -4.03 -8.62 0.29
CA SER A 282 -3.82 -10.02 -0.11
C SER A 282 -5.04 -10.89 0.13
N GLN A 283 -5.22 -11.95 -0.68
CA GLN A 283 -6.32 -12.90 -0.48
C GLN A 283 -6.32 -13.48 0.95
N SER A 284 -5.14 -13.80 1.50
CA SER A 284 -4.99 -14.33 2.85
C SER A 284 -5.43 -13.32 3.93
N ALA A 285 -5.21 -12.01 3.72
CA ALA A 285 -5.72 -10.97 4.61
C ALA A 285 -7.25 -10.90 4.59
N TYR A 286 -7.86 -10.94 3.41
CA TYR A 286 -9.31 -10.98 3.26
C TYR A 286 -9.92 -12.20 3.95
N GLU A 287 -9.32 -13.38 3.81
CA GLU A 287 -9.75 -14.59 4.50
C GLU A 287 -9.70 -14.42 6.02
N ARG A 288 -8.61 -13.87 6.56
CA ARG A 288 -8.49 -13.59 8.00
C ARG A 288 -9.52 -12.57 8.49
N ILE A 289 -9.73 -11.48 7.76
CA ILE A 289 -10.71 -10.45 8.14
C ILE A 289 -12.12 -11.04 8.14
N ARG A 290 -12.47 -11.79 7.09
CA ARG A 290 -13.78 -12.45 6.96
C ARG A 290 -14.01 -13.47 8.07
N ALA A 291 -12.99 -14.22 8.45
CA ALA A 291 -13.06 -15.24 9.49
C ALA A 291 -12.90 -14.68 10.91
N GLY A 292 -12.59 -13.39 11.07
CA GLY A 292 -12.27 -12.79 12.37
C GLY A 292 -11.02 -13.42 13.01
N GLN A 293 -9.99 -13.71 12.21
CA GLN A 293 -8.77 -14.40 12.63
C GLN A 293 -7.57 -13.46 12.71
N PHE A 294 -7.52 -12.70 13.79
CA PHE A 294 -6.40 -11.85 14.20
C PHE A 294 -6.02 -10.73 13.22
N GLN A 295 -6.85 -10.42 12.22
CA GLN A 295 -6.70 -9.22 11.40
C GLN A 295 -8.08 -8.61 11.18
N LYS A 296 -8.20 -7.30 11.38
CA LYS A 296 -9.46 -6.58 11.15
C LYS A 296 -9.44 -5.69 9.92
N VAL A 297 -8.26 -5.25 9.49
CA VAL A 297 -8.10 -4.29 8.41
C VAL A 297 -6.96 -4.65 7.49
N THR A 298 -7.21 -4.42 6.21
CA THR A 298 -6.19 -4.21 5.18
C THR A 298 -6.52 -2.93 4.43
N VAL A 299 -5.54 -2.05 4.25
CA VAL A 299 -5.67 -0.84 3.44
C VAL A 299 -5.25 -1.20 2.01
N ALA A 300 -6.17 -1.83 1.30
CA ALA A 300 -5.95 -2.51 0.05
C ALA A 300 -5.62 -1.58 -1.11
N GLU A 301 -4.81 -2.10 -2.03
CA GLU A 301 -4.58 -1.53 -3.35
C GLU A 301 -5.40 -2.32 -4.39
N PRO A 302 -5.78 -1.69 -5.52
CA PRO A 302 -6.51 -2.37 -6.57
C PRO A 302 -5.50 -3.12 -7.45
N LEU A 303 -4.92 -4.21 -6.92
CA LEU A 303 -3.76 -4.90 -7.50
C LEU A 303 -3.97 -5.27 -8.98
N ASN A 304 -5.17 -5.75 -9.32
CA ASN A 304 -5.48 -6.07 -10.71
C ASN A 304 -5.49 -4.83 -11.61
N LEU A 305 -6.10 -3.73 -11.15
CA LEU A 305 -6.10 -2.45 -11.84
C LEU A 305 -4.69 -1.94 -12.05
N GLN A 306 -3.82 -2.03 -11.04
CA GLN A 306 -2.43 -1.62 -11.16
C GLN A 306 -1.67 -2.48 -12.17
N GLY A 307 -1.97 -3.78 -12.27
CA GLY A 307 -1.49 -4.64 -13.36
C GLY A 307 -1.89 -4.12 -14.75
N TRP A 308 -3.15 -3.69 -14.92
CA TRP A 308 -3.61 -3.04 -16.16
C TRP A 308 -2.93 -1.70 -16.42
N GLN A 309 -2.73 -0.90 -15.37
CA GLN A 309 -2.00 0.36 -15.45
C GLN A 309 -0.57 0.13 -15.94
N LEU A 310 0.16 -0.85 -15.39
CA LEU A 310 1.53 -1.17 -15.82
C LEU A 310 1.62 -1.51 -17.31
N VAL A 311 0.65 -2.27 -17.83
CA VAL A 311 0.57 -2.58 -19.26
C VAL A 311 0.28 -1.31 -20.08
N ASP A 312 -0.60 -0.42 -19.62
CA ASP A 312 -0.84 0.87 -20.27
C ASP A 312 0.41 1.76 -20.26
N GLU A 313 1.15 1.82 -19.15
CA GLU A 313 2.39 2.59 -19.05
C GLU A 313 3.47 2.06 -19.99
N LEU A 314 3.63 0.73 -20.12
CA LEU A 314 4.50 0.16 -21.14
C LEU A 314 4.03 0.49 -22.55
N ASN A 315 2.73 0.43 -22.81
CA ASN A 315 2.17 0.77 -24.12
C ASN A 315 2.45 2.24 -24.49
N ARG A 316 2.39 3.15 -23.51
CA ARG A 316 2.80 4.56 -23.64
C ARG A 316 4.29 4.69 -23.92
N ALA A 317 5.13 3.99 -23.16
CA ALA A 317 6.57 3.99 -23.36
C ALA A 317 6.94 3.53 -24.78
N PHE A 318 6.31 2.46 -25.27
CA PHE A 318 6.51 1.95 -26.63
C PHE A 318 6.03 2.91 -27.72
N ALA A 319 4.97 3.68 -27.45
CA ALA A 319 4.42 4.68 -28.37
C ALA A 319 5.18 6.03 -28.33
N GLY A 320 6.13 6.20 -27.41
CA GLY A 320 6.81 7.48 -27.18
C GLY A 320 5.92 8.55 -26.51
N GLU A 321 4.84 8.11 -25.86
CA GLU A 321 3.94 8.97 -25.09
C GLU A 321 4.48 9.19 -23.67
N LYS A 322 3.95 10.22 -23.00
CA LYS A 322 4.21 10.41 -21.56
C LYS A 322 3.44 9.38 -20.73
N TRP A 323 3.96 9.08 -19.54
CA TRP A 323 3.23 8.29 -18.54
C TRP A 323 1.87 8.92 -18.24
N SER A 324 0.92 8.11 -17.79
CA SER A 324 -0.47 8.56 -17.67
C SER A 324 -0.70 9.62 -16.59
N GLY A 325 0.19 9.71 -15.60
CA GLY A 325 -0.01 10.54 -14.40
C GLY A 325 -1.02 9.96 -13.42
N TYR A 326 -1.52 8.74 -13.67
CA TYR A 326 -2.59 8.15 -12.87
C TYR A 326 -2.07 7.58 -11.55
N LEU A 327 -2.80 7.88 -10.49
CA LEU A 327 -2.62 7.32 -9.16
C LEU A 327 -3.87 6.51 -8.83
N SER A 328 -3.71 5.21 -8.66
CA SER A 328 -4.83 4.34 -8.32
C SER A 328 -5.38 4.67 -6.92
N PRO A 329 -6.69 4.49 -6.68
CA PRO A 329 -7.29 4.70 -5.37
C PRO A 329 -6.86 3.61 -4.38
N LEU A 330 -6.72 3.96 -3.10
CA LEU A 330 -6.59 3.00 -2.00
C LEU A 330 -7.96 2.77 -1.35
N HIS A 331 -8.13 1.63 -0.66
CA HIS A 331 -9.40 1.28 -0.03
C HIS A 331 -9.23 0.62 1.34
N VAL A 332 -9.93 1.13 2.36
CA VAL A 332 -9.93 0.55 3.70
C VAL A 332 -10.95 -0.57 3.77
N VAL A 333 -10.46 -1.80 3.88
CA VAL A 333 -11.29 -3.00 3.93
C VAL A 333 -11.39 -3.48 5.37
N THR A 334 -12.62 -3.72 5.81
CA THR A 334 -12.99 -4.21 7.13
C THR A 334 -14.05 -5.29 6.99
N ALA A 335 -14.42 -5.97 8.07
CA ALA A 335 -15.54 -6.92 8.05
C ALA A 335 -16.87 -6.30 7.57
N ASP A 336 -17.07 -5.00 7.75
CA ASP A 336 -18.32 -4.31 7.42
C ASP A 336 -18.53 -4.15 5.90
N ASN A 337 -17.45 -4.04 5.12
CA ASN A 337 -17.50 -3.81 3.68
C ASN A 337 -16.85 -4.92 2.84
N ILE A 338 -16.24 -5.93 3.46
CA ILE A 338 -15.55 -7.03 2.76
C ILE A 338 -16.41 -7.82 1.77
N GLN A 339 -17.74 -7.82 1.94
CA GLN A 339 -18.64 -8.48 1.00
C GLN A 339 -18.74 -7.75 -0.34
N SER A 340 -18.82 -6.42 -0.32
CA SER A 340 -18.80 -5.63 -1.56
C SER A 340 -17.40 -5.51 -2.13
N ASP A 341 -16.41 -5.28 -1.26
CA ASP A 341 -15.10 -4.80 -1.69
C ASP A 341 -14.12 -5.94 -1.97
N GLY A 342 -14.30 -7.09 -1.30
CA GLY A 342 -13.55 -8.32 -1.60
C GLY A 342 -14.30 -9.30 -2.50
N GLY A 343 -15.63 -9.21 -2.50
CA GLY A 343 -16.50 -10.16 -3.19
C GLY A 343 -16.22 -11.62 -2.80
N PRO A 344 -16.63 -12.58 -3.64
CA PRO A 344 -16.32 -14.00 -3.44
C PRO A 344 -14.84 -14.34 -3.71
N LYS A 345 -14.08 -13.43 -4.32
CA LYS A 345 -12.69 -13.65 -4.72
C LYS A 345 -11.67 -13.17 -3.67
N ASN A 346 -12.13 -12.52 -2.59
CA ASN A 346 -11.28 -11.99 -1.54
C ASN A 346 -10.18 -11.06 -2.09
N THR A 347 -10.58 -10.15 -2.99
CA THR A 347 -9.65 -9.20 -3.62
C THR A 347 -10.35 -7.87 -3.85
N PHE A 348 -9.63 -6.77 -3.64
CA PHE A 348 -10.10 -5.45 -4.04
C PHE A 348 -9.91 -5.28 -5.55
N ASP A 349 -11.00 -5.41 -6.30
CA ASP A 349 -11.04 -5.15 -7.73
C ASP A 349 -12.21 -4.18 -8.00
N PRO A 350 -11.94 -2.86 -8.10
CA PRO A 350 -13.00 -1.87 -8.11
C PRO A 350 -13.88 -2.02 -9.36
N ASP A 351 -15.20 -2.05 -9.15
CA ASP A 351 -16.20 -2.09 -10.22
C ASP A 351 -16.43 -0.69 -10.81
N ASN A 352 -15.34 -0.07 -11.24
CA ASN A 352 -15.33 1.30 -11.76
C ASN A 352 -15.25 1.36 -13.30
N GLY A 353 -15.18 0.20 -13.96
CA GLY A 353 -15.12 0.07 -15.42
C GLY A 353 -13.73 0.17 -16.05
N TYR A 354 -12.64 0.18 -15.27
CA TYR A 354 -11.28 0.42 -15.80
C TYR A 354 -10.88 -0.50 -16.96
N ARG A 355 -11.27 -1.78 -16.92
CA ARG A 355 -10.95 -2.74 -17.99
C ARG A 355 -11.50 -2.30 -19.34
N ASP A 356 -12.71 -1.77 -19.36
CA ASP A 356 -13.37 -1.33 -20.60
C ASP A 356 -12.78 -0.01 -21.08
N GLU A 357 -12.43 0.90 -20.17
CA GLU A 357 -11.75 2.15 -20.54
C GLU A 357 -10.35 1.91 -21.11
N TYR A 358 -9.56 0.99 -20.53
CA TYR A 358 -8.26 0.61 -21.11
C TYR A 358 -8.41 -0.09 -22.47
N LYS A 359 -9.34 -1.04 -22.63
CA LYS A 359 -9.61 -1.68 -23.94
C LYS A 359 -10.00 -0.63 -25.00
N LYS A 360 -10.84 0.33 -24.63
CA LYS A 360 -11.24 1.43 -25.51
C LYS A 360 -10.05 2.31 -25.93
N ILE A 361 -9.17 2.67 -24.99
CA ILE A 361 -7.91 3.37 -25.28
C ILE A 361 -7.11 2.57 -26.32
N TRP A 362 -6.85 1.30 -26.02
CA TRP A 362 -6.06 0.40 -26.84
C TRP A 362 -6.69 0.05 -28.19
N GLY A 363 -8.01 0.25 -28.34
CA GLY A 363 -8.79 -0.12 -29.52
C GLY A 363 -8.96 -1.63 -29.67
N LYS A 364 -9.28 -2.31 -28.56
CA LYS A 364 -9.40 -3.76 -28.45
C LYS A 364 -10.81 -4.21 -28.08
#